data_AF-A0A5N6UUI0-F1
#
_entry.id   AF-A0A5N6UUI0-F1
#
_cell.length_a   1.000
_cell.length_b   1.000
_cell.length_c   1.000
_cell.angle_alpha   90.00
_cell.angle_beta   90.00
_cell.angle_gamma   90.00
#
_symmetry.space_group_name_H-M   'P 1'
#
loop_
_entity.id
_entity.type
_entity.pdbx_description
1 polymer ?
#
loop_
_entity_poly.entity_id
_entity_poly.type
_entity_poly.pdbx_seq_one_letter_code
_entity_poly.pdbx_strand_id
1 'polypeptide(L)'
;MSFLASTIRSTIAPRVAFRPSYTVTSAFHTSPLRSGLKESDQNREDLHITYEEHKQDQLRSTKEGKAKWKQELASNSEASVKADRGEVDSDGHDMKDLQEKTKHLPNRDGPVNKTQ
;
A
#
# COMPACT_ATOMS: atom_id res chain seq x y z
N MET A 1 -2.85 76.73 29.21
CA MET A 1 -1.95 75.59 29.37
C MET A 1 -2.74 74.32 29.10
N SER A 2 -2.46 73.71 27.96
CA SER A 2 -2.96 72.44 27.43
C SER A 2 -2.26 71.25 28.08
N PHE A 3 -2.94 70.15 28.38
CA PHE A 3 -2.35 68.80 28.27
C PHE A 3 -3.44 67.78 27.92
N LEU A 4 -3.46 67.34 26.65
CA LEU A 4 -4.21 66.18 26.19
C LEU A 4 -3.49 64.91 26.68
N ALA A 5 -4.16 64.08 27.47
CA ALA A 5 -3.66 62.77 27.87
C ALA A 5 -3.74 61.80 26.70
N SER A 6 -2.60 61.57 26.03
CA SER A 6 -2.42 60.53 25.02
C SER A 6 -2.46 59.15 25.68
N THR A 7 -3.49 58.35 25.38
CA THR A 7 -3.54 56.93 25.76
C THR A 7 -2.91 56.09 24.64
N ILE A 8 -1.65 55.70 24.84
CA ILE A 8 -0.93 54.81 23.94
C ILE A 8 -1.48 53.39 24.13
N ARG A 9 -2.31 52.92 23.18
CA ARG A 9 -2.76 51.54 23.13
C ARG A 9 -1.61 50.67 22.61
N SER A 10 -0.89 50.01 23.52
CA SER A 10 0.11 48.99 23.20
C SER A 10 -0.57 47.80 22.51
N THR A 11 -0.28 47.59 21.23
CA THR A 11 -0.63 46.35 20.51
C THR A 11 0.50 45.34 20.73
N ILE A 12 0.33 44.47 21.72
CA ILE A 12 1.19 43.29 21.90
C ILE A 12 0.80 42.28 20.81
N ALA A 13 1.53 42.29 19.70
CA ALA A 13 1.42 41.22 18.70
C ALA A 13 1.99 39.92 19.30
N PRO A 14 1.27 38.77 19.22
CA PRO A 14 1.81 37.51 19.67
C PRO A 14 2.95 37.09 18.74
N ARG A 15 4.17 37.00 19.28
CA ARG A 15 5.30 36.35 18.60
C ARG A 15 5.01 34.86 18.56
N VAL A 16 4.46 34.37 17.46
CA VAL A 16 4.33 32.94 17.18
C VAL A 16 5.75 32.40 17.00
N ALA A 17 6.29 31.75 18.03
CA ALA A 17 7.56 31.05 17.92
C ALA A 17 7.33 29.84 17.01
N PHE A 18 7.82 29.91 15.77
CA PHE A 18 7.93 28.74 14.90
C PHE A 18 8.87 27.74 15.57
N ARG A 19 8.29 26.72 16.21
CA ARG A 19 9.05 25.53 16.59
C ARG A 19 9.31 24.76 15.29
N PRO A 20 10.57 24.51 14.89
CA PRO A 20 10.82 23.58 13.80
C PRO A 20 10.35 22.20 14.26
N SER A 21 9.28 21.69 13.65
CA SER A 21 8.89 20.30 13.77
C SER A 21 9.92 19.47 13.00
N TYR A 22 10.93 18.94 13.69
CA TYR A 22 11.83 17.96 13.10
C TYR A 22 11.02 16.68 12.85
N THR A 23 10.60 16.45 11.61
CA THR A 23 10.10 15.14 11.21
C THR A 23 11.29 14.20 11.17
N VAL A 24 11.43 13.35 12.18
CA VAL A 24 12.41 12.26 12.17
C VAL A 24 11.94 11.24 11.13
N THR A 25 12.38 11.42 9.88
CA THR A 25 12.17 10.45 8.83
C THR A 25 13.25 9.37 8.94
N SER A 26 13.07 8.42 9.85
CA SER A 26 13.72 7.11 9.72
C SER A 26 13.02 6.34 8.60
N ALA A 27 13.16 6.81 7.36
CA ALA A 27 12.68 6.07 6.21
C ALA A 27 13.70 4.96 5.93
N PHE A 28 13.36 3.71 6.22
CA PHE A 28 14.15 2.53 5.83
C PHE A 28 14.13 2.29 4.30
N HIS A 29 13.66 3.25 3.51
CA HIS A 29 13.50 3.15 2.06
C HIS A 29 14.13 4.35 1.38
N THR A 30 15.04 4.09 0.44
CA THR A 30 15.75 5.09 -0.37
C THR A 30 15.03 5.42 -1.67
N SER A 31 13.88 4.79 -1.94
CA SER A 31 13.10 4.99 -3.16
C SER A 31 12.08 6.12 -2.99
N PRO A 32 11.93 7.01 -4.00
CA PRO A 32 10.88 8.03 -3.97
C PRO A 32 9.50 7.37 -3.92
N LEU A 33 8.59 7.95 -3.11
CA LEU A 33 7.18 7.58 -3.09
C LEU A 33 6.60 7.82 -4.49
N ARG A 34 6.44 6.75 -5.27
CA ARG A 34 5.69 6.80 -6.51
C ARG A 34 4.23 6.66 -6.13
N SER A 35 3.41 7.63 -6.52
CA SER A 35 1.95 7.48 -6.52
C SER A 35 1.57 6.52 -7.65
N GLY A 36 1.91 5.25 -7.49
CA GLY A 36 1.64 4.18 -8.41
C GLY A 36 0.73 3.16 -7.75
N LEU A 37 -0.13 2.55 -8.55
CA LEU A 37 -0.76 1.27 -8.23
C LEU A 37 0.32 0.18 -8.04
N LYS A 38 -0.10 -1.06 -7.78
CA LYS A 38 0.80 -2.21 -7.60
C LYS A 38 1.93 -2.22 -8.61
N GLU A 39 3.16 -2.35 -8.12
CA GLU A 39 4.36 -2.20 -8.93
C GLU A 39 4.45 -3.19 -10.10
N SER A 40 3.85 -4.38 -9.96
CA SER A 40 3.81 -5.42 -11.01
C SER A 40 2.66 -5.26 -12.01
N ASP A 41 1.60 -4.53 -11.66
CA ASP A 41 0.43 -4.36 -12.53
C ASP A 41 0.61 -3.07 -13.33
N GLN A 42 1.46 -3.16 -14.35
CA GLN A 42 1.72 -2.11 -15.33
C GLN A 42 1.23 -2.63 -16.68
N ASN A 43 0.57 -1.77 -17.48
CA ASN A 43 0.03 -2.07 -18.83
C ASN A 43 -1.44 -2.52 -18.92
N ARG A 44 -2.34 -2.00 -18.07
CA ARG A 44 -3.80 -2.12 -18.28
C ARG A 44 -4.44 -0.74 -18.30
N GLU A 45 -5.30 -0.47 -19.27
CA GLU A 45 -5.97 0.83 -19.40
C GLU A 45 -6.97 1.08 -18.25
N ASP A 46 -7.63 0.03 -17.75
CA ASP A 46 -8.69 0.12 -16.72
C ASP A 46 -8.19 -0.11 -15.28
N LEU A 47 -6.88 0.01 -15.05
CA LEU A 47 -6.23 -0.21 -13.74
C LEU A 47 -6.90 0.62 -12.62
N HIS A 48 -7.17 1.90 -12.88
CA HIS A 48 -7.79 2.77 -11.88
C HIS A 48 -9.18 2.29 -11.43
N ILE A 49 -10.01 1.79 -12.36
CA ILE A 49 -11.38 1.33 -12.08
C ILE A 49 -11.34 0.10 -11.19
N THR A 50 -10.55 -0.90 -11.59
CA THR A 50 -10.43 -2.17 -10.86
C THR A 50 -9.91 -1.98 -9.42
N TYR A 51 -8.97 -1.05 -9.21
CA TYR A 51 -8.45 -0.77 -7.87
C TYR A 51 -9.43 -0.01 -6.99
N GLU A 52 -10.20 0.93 -7.56
CA GLU A 52 -11.27 1.59 -6.83
C GLU A 52 -12.40 0.62 -6.46
N GLU A 53 -12.73 -0.33 -7.34
CA GLU A 53 -13.65 -1.43 -7.00
C GLU A 53 -13.11 -2.28 -5.84
N HIS A 54 -11.85 -2.71 -5.91
CA HIS A 54 -11.23 -3.50 -4.85
C HIS A 54 -11.19 -2.77 -3.51
N LYS A 55 -10.93 -1.46 -3.52
CA LYS A 55 -10.97 -0.58 -2.35
C LYS A 55 -12.38 -0.48 -1.79
N GLN A 56 -13.39 -0.26 -2.63
CA GLN A 56 -14.78 -0.21 -2.18
C GLN A 56 -15.23 -1.53 -1.57
N ASP A 57 -14.88 -2.67 -2.17
CA ASP A 57 -15.18 -3.98 -1.63
C ASP A 57 -14.48 -4.23 -0.29
N GLN A 58 -13.25 -3.74 -0.12
CA GLN A 58 -12.56 -3.83 1.16
C GLN A 58 -13.27 -2.99 2.24
N LEU A 59 -13.75 -1.79 1.88
CA LEU A 59 -14.55 -0.95 2.79
C LEU A 59 -15.89 -1.61 3.15
N ARG A 60 -16.57 -2.25 2.19
CA ARG A 60 -17.82 -2.99 2.43
C ARG A 60 -17.58 -4.19 3.35
N SER A 61 -16.60 -5.04 3.03
CA SER A 61 -16.25 -6.21 3.86
C SER A 61 -15.78 -5.83 5.26
N THR A 62 -15.10 -4.69 5.42
CA THR A 62 -14.75 -4.15 6.74
C THR A 62 -15.98 -3.75 7.55
N LYS A 63 -16.97 -3.10 6.92
CA LYS A 63 -18.24 -2.78 7.59
C LYS A 63 -19.02 -4.04 7.98
N GLU A 64 -18.93 -5.10 7.18
CA GLU A 64 -19.55 -6.40 7.46
C GLU A 64 -18.77 -7.26 8.47
N GLY A 65 -17.58 -6.82 8.91
CA GLY A 65 -16.71 -7.58 9.81
C GLY A 65 -15.99 -8.77 9.16
N LYS A 66 -16.04 -8.89 7.83
CA LYS A 66 -15.38 -9.93 7.03
C LYS A 66 -14.18 -9.39 6.26
N ALA A 67 -13.52 -8.36 6.78
CA ALA A 67 -12.35 -7.78 6.15
C ALA A 67 -11.28 -8.84 5.93
N LYS A 68 -10.86 -8.99 4.69
CA LYS A 68 -9.75 -9.87 4.29
C LYS A 68 -8.63 -9.03 3.72
N TRP A 69 -7.40 -9.49 3.92
CA TRP A 69 -6.25 -8.90 3.28
C TRP A 69 -6.31 -9.19 1.77
N LYS A 70 -6.16 -8.15 0.95
CA LYS A 70 -6.17 -8.27 -0.52
C LYS A 70 -4.77 -8.00 -1.07
N GLN A 71 -4.22 -8.97 -1.79
CA GLN A 71 -2.90 -8.88 -2.41
C GLN A 71 -2.82 -7.76 -3.46
N GLU A 72 -3.90 -7.53 -4.20
CA GLU A 72 -3.98 -6.53 -5.26
C GLU A 72 -3.72 -5.11 -4.73
N LEU A 73 -4.13 -4.79 -3.50
CA LEU A 73 -3.96 -3.45 -2.90
C LEU A 73 -2.62 -3.27 -2.16
N ALA A 74 -1.96 -4.36 -1.79
CA ALA A 74 -0.70 -4.33 -1.05
C ALA A 74 0.50 -4.06 -1.99
N SER A 75 1.65 -3.60 -1.48
CA SER A 75 2.88 -3.57 -2.30
C SER A 75 3.35 -4.99 -2.66
N ASN A 76 4.22 -5.13 -3.66
CA ASN A 76 4.85 -6.41 -4.00
C ASN A 76 5.65 -6.99 -2.83
N SER A 77 6.39 -6.12 -2.12
CA SER A 77 7.19 -6.50 -0.96
C SER A 77 6.34 -6.95 0.24
N GLU A 78 5.19 -6.31 0.46
CA GLU A 78 4.26 -6.71 1.51
C GLU A 78 3.58 -8.04 1.18
N ALA A 79 3.22 -8.23 -0.09
CA ALA A 79 2.62 -9.47 -0.56
C ALA A 79 3.56 -10.66 -0.42
N SER A 80 4.85 -10.52 -0.73
CA SER A 80 5.83 -11.59 -0.53
C SER A 80 5.96 -11.98 0.94
N VAL A 81 6.02 -11.00 1.85
CA VAL A 81 6.10 -11.27 3.29
C VAL A 81 4.83 -11.95 3.81
N LYS A 82 3.67 -11.59 3.27
CA LYS A 82 2.39 -12.23 3.61
C LYS A 82 2.29 -13.65 3.05
N ALA A 83 2.81 -13.88 1.86
CA ALA A 83 2.93 -15.22 1.27
C ALA A 83 3.85 -16.11 2.12
N ASP A 84 5.01 -15.60 2.54
CA ASP A 84 5.94 -16.33 3.43
C ASP A 84 5.30 -16.70 4.77
N ARG A 85 4.37 -15.86 5.24
CA ARG A 85 3.61 -16.08 6.48
C ARG A 85 2.45 -17.06 6.30
N GLY A 86 2.10 -17.44 5.08
CA GLY A 86 0.96 -18.32 4.78
C GLY A 86 -0.40 -17.66 5.03
N GLU A 87 -0.47 -16.32 5.07
CA GLU A 87 -1.71 -15.56 5.29
C GLU A 87 -2.36 -15.10 3.98
N VAL A 88 -1.90 -15.62 2.85
CA VAL A 88 -2.51 -15.38 1.55
C VAL A 88 -3.67 -16.36 1.41
N ASP A 89 -4.88 -15.83 1.27
CA ASP A 89 -6.05 -16.60 0.85
C ASP A 89 -5.82 -17.05 -0.60
N SER A 90 -5.02 -18.10 -0.80
CA SER A 90 -4.96 -18.81 -2.08
C SER A 90 -6.18 -19.69 -2.19
N ASP A 91 -6.94 -19.55 -3.29
CA ASP A 91 -8.21 -20.22 -3.55
C ASP A 91 -8.07 -21.76 -3.74
N GLY A 92 -7.61 -22.46 -2.69
CA GLY A 92 -7.55 -23.92 -2.66
C GLY A 92 -6.42 -24.55 -3.47
N HIS A 93 -5.29 -23.85 -3.64
CA HIS A 93 -4.07 -24.47 -4.13
C HIS A 93 -2.98 -24.33 -3.08
N ASP A 94 -3.14 -25.08 -1.99
CA ASP A 94 -2.05 -25.26 -1.04
C ASP A 94 -0.82 -25.75 -1.82
N MET A 95 0.36 -25.21 -1.50
CA MET A 95 1.62 -25.64 -2.11
C MET A 95 1.77 -27.17 -2.09
N LYS A 96 1.18 -27.81 -1.08
CA LYS A 96 1.07 -29.27 -0.96
C LYS A 96 0.29 -29.91 -2.11
N ASP A 97 -0.88 -29.37 -2.48
CA ASP A 97 -1.70 -29.89 -3.58
C ASP A 97 -0.99 -29.74 -4.93
N LEU A 98 -0.26 -28.64 -5.12
CA LEU A 98 0.58 -28.43 -6.30
C LEU A 98 1.75 -29.42 -6.35
N GLN A 99 2.37 -29.69 -5.20
CA GLN A 99 3.43 -30.69 -5.07
C GLN A 99 2.90 -32.11 -5.33
N GLU A 100 1.73 -32.48 -4.81
CA GLU A 100 1.10 -33.77 -5.04
C GLU A 100 0.79 -34.01 -6.52
N LYS A 101 0.20 -33.00 -7.19
CA LYS A 101 -0.04 -33.02 -8.64
C LYS A 101 1.25 -33.18 -9.45
N THR A 102 2.34 -32.54 -9.00
CA THR A 102 3.63 -32.59 -9.71
C THR A 102 4.40 -33.87 -9.47
N LYS A 103 4.31 -34.46 -8.27
CA LYS A 103 5.05 -35.68 -7.86
C LYS A 103 4.80 -36.88 -8.77
N HIS A 104 3.62 -36.94 -9.40
CA HIS A 104 3.18 -38.06 -10.23
C HIS A 104 3.40 -37.80 -11.73
N LEU A 105 3.89 -36.62 -12.10
CA LEU A 105 4.25 -36.31 -13.48
C LEU A 105 5.63 -36.90 -13.80
N PRO A 106 5.79 -37.61 -14.94
CA PRO A 106 7.10 -38.07 -15.37
C PRO A 106 8.01 -36.86 -15.61
N ASN A 107 9.27 -36.94 -15.18
CA ASN A 107 10.26 -35.92 -15.45
C ASN A 107 10.40 -35.79 -16.97
N ARG A 108 9.98 -34.67 -17.54
CA ARG A 108 9.90 -34.50 -18.98
C ARG A 108 11.27 -34.08 -19.51
N ASP A 109 12.15 -35.06 -19.73
CA ASP A 109 13.43 -34.84 -20.41
C ASP A 109 13.20 -34.63 -21.92
N GLY A 110 13.01 -33.39 -22.34
CA GLY A 110 12.96 -33.05 -23.77
C GLY A 110 12.65 -31.58 -24.06
N PRO A 111 13.18 -31.01 -25.17
CA PRO A 111 13.02 -29.60 -25.49
C PRO A 111 11.54 -29.24 -25.68
N VAL A 112 11.09 -28.22 -24.96
CA VAL A 112 9.72 -27.70 -25.04
C VAL A 112 9.61 -26.86 -26.30
N ASN A 113 8.98 -27.40 -27.36
CA ASN A 113 8.63 -26.60 -28.53
C ASN A 113 7.58 -25.56 -28.10
N LYS A 114 7.99 -24.29 -28.10
CA LYS A 114 7.15 -23.12 -27.84
C LYS A 114 6.28 -22.84 -29.07
N THR A 115 5.12 -23.48 -29.17
CA THR A 115 4.06 -23.09 -30.10
C THR A 115 2.75 -23.66 -29.60
N GLN A 116 1.97 -22.86 -28.89
CA GLN A 116 0.73 -22.26 -29.39
C GLN A 116 0.16 -21.31 -28.33
#